data_AF-A0A336JRW4-F1
#
_entry.id   AF-A0A336JRW4-F1
#
_cell.length_a   1.000
_cell.length_b   1.000
_cell.length_c   1.000
_cell.angle_alpha   90.00
_cell.angle_beta   90.00
_cell.angle_gamma   90.00
#
_symmetry.space_group_name_H-M   'P 1'
#
loop_
_entity.id
_entity.type
_entity.pdbx_description
1 polymer ?
#
loop_
_entity_poly.entity_id
_entity_poly.type
_entity_poly.pdbx_seq_one_letter_code
_entity_poly.pdbx_strand_id
1 'polypeptide(L)'
;MYFVWAYRDERIRRFICEVIADSSGNWRPTELTNKRNADFFNLWLSKKASKKARSNFEFFLSETGIFDASSNTVRLEREDGWLEQAAIVAAQHEPDLVARDELLANPINFLRDRGWLGLLNSDDTVKIVVPPTNLLDTDLLEDESIETCPATVSQSRDWDRRPPSGASSAKGATFNLNMIARERANKSHYDLEKALADLVRKIGCAPKYNQNIDLHFEVEGHSVLVEIKSCTDRNFHTQARRGISQLLEYRFLYRDLLDPGEWMLLLMEAAPPEGKEWLVEHASSVGIILAWMDAKSEKVVTTTEIPATLTRVLSSV
;
A
#
# COMPACT_ATOMS: atom_id res chain seq x y z
N MET A 1 -7.91 14.76 6.88
CA MET A 1 -7.48 14.27 8.22
C MET A 1 -8.62 14.15 9.23
N TYR A 2 -9.39 15.20 9.49
CA TYR A 2 -10.50 15.19 10.47
C TYR A 2 -11.43 13.97 10.33
N PHE A 3 -11.93 13.73 9.12
CA PHE A 3 -12.83 12.62 8.82
C PHE A 3 -12.23 11.26 9.13
N VAL A 4 -10.99 11.01 8.71
CA VAL A 4 -10.28 9.74 8.96
C VAL A 4 -10.11 9.50 10.46
N TRP A 5 -9.83 10.56 11.22
CA TRP A 5 -9.73 10.45 12.68
C TRP A 5 -11.08 10.09 13.31
N ALA A 6 -12.16 10.79 12.94
CA ALA A 6 -13.50 10.45 13.39
C ALA A 6 -13.95 9.06 12.88
N TYR A 7 -13.50 8.62 11.72
CA TYR A 7 -13.79 7.29 11.20
C TYR A 7 -13.14 6.19 12.07
N ARG A 8 -11.89 6.39 12.48
CA ARG A 8 -11.13 5.39 13.26
C ARG A 8 -11.42 5.43 14.76
N ASP A 9 -11.74 6.60 15.30
CA ASP A 9 -11.99 6.79 16.74
C ASP A 9 -13.48 6.97 17.02
N GLU A 10 -14.12 5.89 17.44
CA GLU A 10 -15.55 5.88 17.79
C GLU A 10 -15.92 6.99 18.79
N ARG A 11 -15.03 7.31 19.74
CA ARG A 11 -15.33 8.30 20.79
C ARG A 11 -15.49 9.69 20.19
N ILE A 12 -14.61 10.04 19.25
CA ILE A 12 -14.67 11.31 18.53
C ILE A 12 -15.91 11.32 17.63
N ARG A 13 -16.14 10.24 16.86
CA ARG A 13 -17.33 10.11 16.02
C ARG A 13 -18.62 10.36 16.79
N ARG A 14 -18.79 9.64 17.90
CA ARG A 14 -19.98 9.76 18.75
C ARG A 14 -20.07 11.15 19.37
N PHE A 15 -18.96 11.74 19.79
CA PHE A 15 -18.98 13.12 20.29
C PHE A 15 -19.51 14.10 19.23
N ILE A 16 -19.07 13.96 17.99
CA ILE A 16 -19.56 14.79 16.88
C ILE A 16 -21.05 14.53 16.64
N CYS A 17 -21.44 13.28 16.45
CA CYS A 17 -22.80 12.93 16.03
C CYS A 17 -23.86 13.06 17.13
N GLU A 18 -23.51 12.83 18.40
CA GLU A 18 -24.45 12.81 19.52
C GLU A 18 -24.49 14.12 20.31
N VAL A 19 -23.40 14.90 20.29
CA VAL A 19 -23.27 16.10 21.13
C VAL A 19 -23.19 17.36 20.28
N ILE A 20 -22.29 17.40 19.30
CA ILE A 20 -22.04 18.62 18.53
C ILE A 20 -23.12 18.83 17.47
N ALA A 21 -23.47 17.77 16.72
CA ALA A 21 -24.43 17.84 15.64
C ALA A 21 -25.88 17.65 16.13
N ASP A 22 -26.83 18.19 15.38
CA ASP A 22 -28.25 17.82 15.50
C ASP A 22 -28.58 16.53 14.73
N SER A 23 -29.85 16.12 14.78
CA SER A 23 -30.33 14.92 14.08
C SER A 23 -30.23 15.00 12.56
N SER A 24 -30.09 16.21 12.01
CA SER A 24 -29.89 16.45 10.57
C SER A 24 -28.40 16.49 10.21
N GLY A 25 -27.50 16.43 11.19
CA GLY A 25 -26.06 16.49 10.98
C GLY A 25 -25.48 17.91 10.96
N ASN A 26 -26.27 18.94 11.28
CA ASN A 26 -25.79 20.31 11.36
C ASN A 26 -25.05 20.52 12.67
N TRP A 27 -23.85 21.08 12.60
CA TRP A 27 -23.09 21.37 13.81
C TRP A 27 -23.71 22.53 14.55
N ARG A 28 -23.72 22.41 15.88
CA ARG A 28 -24.00 23.51 16.81
C ARG A 28 -22.67 23.98 17.39
N PRO A 29 -22.05 25.06 16.87
CA PRO A 29 -20.73 25.52 17.33
C PRO A 29 -20.69 25.86 18.84
N THR A 30 -21.84 26.23 19.40
CA THR A 30 -22.03 26.40 20.85
C THR A 30 -21.80 25.11 21.62
N GLU A 31 -22.19 23.94 21.08
CA GLU A 31 -21.93 22.65 21.72
C GLU A 31 -20.48 22.20 21.57
N LEU A 32 -19.81 22.55 20.46
CA LEU A 32 -18.38 22.31 20.30
C LEU A 32 -17.55 23.05 21.37
N THR A 33 -17.89 24.31 21.65
CA THR A 33 -17.17 25.17 22.60
C THR A 33 -17.65 25.03 24.06
N ASN A 34 -18.76 24.32 24.29
CA ASN A 34 -19.31 24.13 25.63
C ASN A 34 -18.39 23.24 26.49
N LYS A 35 -17.76 23.83 27.50
CA LYS A 35 -16.79 23.12 28.35
C LYS A 35 -17.38 21.95 29.12
N ARG A 36 -18.70 21.94 29.36
CA ARG A 36 -19.40 20.84 30.04
C ARG A 36 -19.44 19.57 29.19
N ASN A 37 -19.38 19.70 27.86
CA ASN A 37 -19.38 18.56 26.95
C ASN A 37 -18.10 17.72 27.05
N ALA A 38 -17.07 18.17 27.79
CA ALA A 38 -15.98 17.31 28.22
C ALA A 38 -16.48 16.09 29.03
N ASP A 39 -17.62 16.20 29.72
CA ASP A 39 -18.16 15.10 30.52
C ASP A 39 -18.59 13.91 29.67
N PHE A 40 -18.87 14.11 28.37
CA PHE A 40 -19.12 13.03 27.42
C PHE A 40 -17.98 12.00 27.42
N PHE A 41 -16.73 12.47 27.45
CA PHE A 41 -15.57 11.60 27.42
C PHE A 41 -15.31 10.84 28.73
N ASN A 42 -16.01 11.18 29.83
CA ASN A 42 -15.85 10.48 31.11
C ASN A 42 -16.27 9.00 31.05
N LEU A 43 -17.04 8.60 30.03
CA LEU A 43 -17.37 7.20 29.77
C LEU A 43 -16.13 6.35 29.45
N TRP A 44 -15.06 6.96 28.93
CA TRP A 44 -13.84 6.26 28.50
C TRP A 44 -12.57 6.76 29.17
N LEU A 45 -12.56 8.00 29.68
CA LEU A 45 -11.37 8.69 30.15
C LEU A 45 -11.56 9.21 31.58
N SER A 46 -10.46 9.39 32.31
CA SER A 46 -10.49 10.11 33.59
C SER A 46 -10.92 11.57 33.37
N LYS A 47 -11.54 12.19 34.37
CA LYS A 47 -12.00 13.59 34.30
C LYS A 47 -10.94 14.58 33.79
N LYS A 48 -9.67 14.39 34.16
CA LYS A 48 -8.56 15.23 33.68
C LYS A 48 -8.28 14.98 32.19
N ALA A 49 -8.25 13.71 31.78
CA ALA A 49 -8.05 13.32 30.39
C ALA A 49 -9.23 13.72 29.49
N SER A 50 -10.47 13.64 29.95
CA SER A 50 -11.69 14.08 29.24
C SER A 50 -11.64 15.57 28.88
N LYS A 51 -11.27 16.42 29.85
CA LYS A 51 -11.08 17.86 29.61
C LYS A 51 -10.01 18.12 28.56
N LYS A 52 -8.91 17.37 28.60
CA LYS A 52 -7.82 17.48 27.62
C LYS A 52 -8.27 16.99 26.24
N ALA A 53 -8.97 15.87 26.15
CA ALA A 53 -9.48 15.31 24.89
C ALA A 53 -10.40 16.31 24.17
N ARG A 54 -11.39 16.88 24.87
CA ARG A 54 -12.28 17.91 24.29
C ARG A 54 -11.50 19.14 23.84
N SER A 55 -10.60 19.65 24.67
CA SER A 55 -9.82 20.85 24.33
C SER A 55 -8.88 20.62 23.14
N ASN A 56 -8.27 19.43 23.05
CA ASN A 56 -7.43 19.06 21.91
C ASN A 56 -8.25 18.92 20.63
N PHE A 57 -9.46 18.36 20.70
CA PHE A 57 -10.36 18.25 19.55
C PHE A 57 -10.77 19.63 19.02
N GLU A 58 -11.19 20.53 19.92
CA GLU A 58 -11.50 21.92 19.58
C GLU A 58 -10.30 22.64 18.96
N PHE A 59 -9.12 22.52 19.58
CA PHE A 59 -7.89 23.13 19.08
C PHE A 59 -7.51 22.60 17.69
N PHE A 60 -7.59 21.29 17.47
CA PHE A 60 -7.33 20.68 16.17
C PHE A 60 -8.24 21.27 15.08
N LEU A 61 -9.55 21.37 15.34
CA LEU A 61 -10.49 21.91 14.37
C LEU A 61 -10.19 23.38 14.02
N SER A 62 -9.75 24.16 15.00
CA SER A 62 -9.32 25.54 14.78
C SER A 62 -8.01 25.64 14.00
N GLU A 63 -7.00 24.85 14.32
CA GLU A 63 -5.73 24.85 13.58
C GLU A 63 -5.90 24.39 12.13
N THR A 64 -6.81 23.45 11.86
CA THR A 64 -7.09 22.99 10.50
C THR A 64 -8.05 23.90 9.73
N GLY A 65 -8.53 25.00 10.34
CA GLY A 65 -9.47 25.93 9.72
C GLY A 65 -10.90 25.38 9.54
N ILE A 66 -11.20 24.23 10.12
CA ILE A 66 -12.55 23.61 10.11
C ILE A 66 -13.48 24.40 11.03
N PHE A 67 -12.97 24.94 12.13
CA PHE A 67 -13.74 25.76 13.06
C PHE A 67 -13.06 27.12 13.29
N ASP A 68 -13.75 28.19 12.90
CA ASP A 68 -13.31 29.55 13.16
C ASP A 68 -13.91 30.04 14.49
N ALA A 69 -13.07 30.12 15.53
CA ALA A 69 -13.48 30.53 16.86
C ALA A 69 -13.92 32.00 16.94
N SER A 70 -13.46 32.84 16.00
CA SER A 70 -13.78 34.28 16.00
C SER A 70 -15.19 34.56 15.49
N SER A 71 -15.59 33.86 14.42
CA SER A 71 -16.93 33.95 13.82
C SER A 71 -17.89 32.89 14.36
N ASN A 72 -17.39 31.90 15.11
CA ASN A 72 -18.14 30.74 15.58
C ASN A 72 -18.78 29.94 14.42
N THR A 73 -18.04 29.77 13.33
CA THR A 73 -18.51 29.09 12.10
C THR A 73 -17.71 27.83 11.80
N VAL A 74 -18.37 26.81 11.26
CA VAL A 74 -17.74 25.56 10.80
C VAL A 74 -17.64 25.57 9.27
N ARG A 75 -16.46 25.22 8.75
CA ARG A 75 -16.15 25.16 7.31
C ARG A 75 -15.88 23.71 6.90
N LEU A 76 -16.92 23.08 6.38
CA LEU A 76 -16.90 21.72 5.82
C LEU A 76 -17.72 21.69 4.52
N GLU A 77 -17.52 22.70 3.68
CA GLU A 77 -18.21 22.82 2.40
C GLU A 77 -17.82 21.64 1.51
N ARG A 78 -18.80 20.97 0.90
CA ARG A 78 -18.57 19.74 0.11
C ARG A 78 -18.03 20.01 -1.29
N GLU A 79 -18.10 21.25 -1.74
CA GLU A 79 -17.81 21.64 -3.11
C GLU A 79 -16.30 21.56 -3.45
N ASP A 80 -15.45 21.42 -2.44
CA ASP A 80 -13.99 21.26 -2.59
C ASP A 80 -13.55 19.80 -2.83
N GLY A 81 -14.47 18.83 -2.80
CA GLY A 81 -14.18 17.40 -2.97
C GLY A 81 -13.43 16.74 -1.80
N TRP A 82 -13.40 17.38 -0.62
CA TRP A 82 -12.66 16.83 0.53
C TRP A 82 -13.20 15.48 0.98
N LEU A 83 -14.51 15.24 0.84
CA LEU A 83 -15.18 14.06 1.35
C LEU A 83 -14.75 12.80 0.60
N GLU A 84 -14.66 12.87 -0.72
CA GLU A 84 -14.24 11.75 -1.58
C GLU A 84 -12.80 11.35 -1.26
N GLN A 85 -11.90 12.32 -1.14
CA GLN A 85 -10.51 12.08 -0.75
C GLN A 85 -10.42 11.49 0.66
N ALA A 86 -11.21 12.02 1.59
CA ALA A 86 -11.27 11.50 2.94
C ALA A 86 -11.84 10.07 3.02
N ALA A 87 -12.81 9.74 2.17
CA ALA A 87 -13.39 8.41 2.07
C ALA A 87 -12.38 7.39 1.54
N ILE A 88 -11.56 7.76 0.54
CA ILE A 88 -10.46 6.92 0.04
C ILE A 88 -9.48 6.56 1.17
N VAL A 89 -9.04 7.56 1.94
CA VAL A 89 -8.12 7.32 3.06
C VAL A 89 -8.78 6.52 4.19
N ALA A 90 -10.06 6.79 4.50
CA ALA A 90 -10.79 6.03 5.51
C ALA A 90 -11.00 4.56 5.10
N ALA A 91 -11.25 4.30 3.82
CA ALA A 91 -11.44 2.95 3.26
C ALA A 91 -10.20 2.05 3.44
N GLN A 92 -9.00 2.62 3.44
CA GLN A 92 -7.76 1.88 3.73
C GLN A 92 -7.74 1.29 5.15
N HIS A 93 -8.48 1.91 6.08
CA HIS A 93 -8.58 1.48 7.46
C HIS A 93 -9.85 0.65 7.76
N GLU A 94 -10.69 0.39 6.76
CA GLU A 94 -11.91 -0.40 6.93
C GLU A 94 -11.63 -1.89 6.68
N PRO A 95 -11.65 -2.75 7.72
CA PRO A 95 -11.40 -4.18 7.56
C PRO A 95 -12.53 -4.92 6.81
N ASP A 96 -13.78 -4.44 6.89
CA ASP A 96 -14.90 -5.04 6.17
C ASP A 96 -14.93 -4.56 4.71
N LEU A 97 -14.69 -5.48 3.78
CA LEU A 97 -14.68 -5.18 2.35
C LEU A 97 -16.02 -4.63 1.85
N VAL A 98 -17.14 -5.08 2.42
CA VAL A 98 -18.46 -4.57 2.00
C VAL A 98 -18.62 -3.13 2.45
N ALA A 99 -18.33 -2.83 3.71
CA ALA A 99 -18.36 -1.46 4.22
C ALA A 99 -17.38 -0.55 3.46
N ARG A 100 -16.20 -1.07 3.09
CA ARG A 100 -15.21 -0.36 2.27
C ARG A 100 -15.78 0.02 0.90
N ASP A 101 -16.37 -0.95 0.19
CA ASP A 101 -16.96 -0.73 -1.13
C ASP A 101 -18.15 0.25 -1.06
N GLU A 102 -19.00 0.13 -0.03
CA GLU A 102 -20.09 1.08 0.22
C GLU A 102 -19.58 2.51 0.45
N LEU A 103 -18.53 2.67 1.27
CA LEU A 103 -17.91 3.95 1.59
C LEU A 103 -17.32 4.62 0.35
N LEU A 104 -16.65 3.84 -0.51
CA LEU A 104 -16.05 4.34 -1.75
C LEU A 104 -17.10 4.65 -2.83
N ALA A 105 -18.16 3.84 -2.91
CA ALA A 105 -19.21 4.02 -3.91
C ALA A 105 -20.08 5.25 -3.64
N ASN A 106 -20.45 5.49 -2.37
CA ASN A 106 -21.24 6.64 -1.99
C ASN A 106 -21.02 7.00 -0.50
N PRO A 107 -20.00 7.83 -0.19
CA PRO A 107 -19.65 8.13 1.19
C PRO A 107 -20.79 8.83 1.95
N ILE A 108 -21.63 9.61 1.27
CA ILE A 108 -22.78 10.29 1.90
C ILE A 108 -23.82 9.27 2.35
N ASN A 109 -24.23 8.33 1.47
CA ASN A 109 -25.20 7.30 1.82
C ASN A 109 -24.63 6.39 2.91
N PHE A 110 -23.36 5.99 2.80
CA PHE A 110 -22.67 5.21 3.83
C PHE A 110 -22.78 5.84 5.22
N LEU A 111 -22.53 7.16 5.32
CA LEU A 111 -22.65 7.90 6.57
C LEU A 111 -24.10 8.03 7.03
N ARG A 112 -25.03 8.27 6.11
CA ARG A 112 -26.47 8.39 6.42
C ARG A 112 -27.00 7.10 7.03
N ASP A 113 -26.71 5.96 6.39
CA ASP A 113 -27.22 4.65 6.80
C ASP A 113 -26.70 4.22 8.18
N ARG A 114 -25.57 4.81 8.61
CA ARG A 114 -24.95 4.59 9.92
C ARG A 114 -25.26 5.68 10.94
N GLY A 115 -26.04 6.70 10.58
CA GLY A 115 -26.39 7.82 11.47
C GLY A 115 -25.21 8.76 11.76
N TRP A 116 -24.23 8.85 10.86
CA TRP A 116 -23.00 9.64 11.01
C TRP A 116 -23.03 10.96 10.22
N LEU A 117 -24.23 11.50 9.96
CA LEU A 117 -24.40 12.75 9.21
C LEU A 117 -23.69 13.95 9.84
N GLY A 118 -23.48 13.92 11.16
CA GLY A 118 -22.65 14.91 11.85
C GLY A 118 -21.22 15.00 11.29
N LEU A 119 -20.69 14.00 10.57
CA LEU A 119 -19.37 14.13 9.95
C LEU A 119 -19.36 15.03 8.70
N LEU A 120 -20.54 15.32 8.12
CA LEU A 120 -20.68 16.11 6.89
C LEU A 120 -20.93 17.59 7.14
N ASN A 121 -21.48 17.97 8.30
CA ASN A 121 -21.99 19.32 8.56
C ASN A 121 -22.86 19.84 7.41
N SER A 122 -23.89 19.06 7.07
CA SER A 122 -24.68 19.23 5.84
C SER A 122 -25.97 19.99 6.12
N ASP A 123 -26.08 21.22 5.61
CA ASP A 123 -27.40 21.81 5.31
C ASP A 123 -28.06 20.93 4.24
N ASP A 124 -29.14 20.25 4.61
CA ASP A 124 -29.83 19.18 3.87
C ASP A 124 -30.49 19.66 2.55
N THR A 125 -30.17 20.86 2.06
CA THR A 125 -30.74 21.47 0.86
C THR A 125 -29.97 21.20 -0.43
N VAL A 126 -28.80 20.57 -0.39
CA VAL A 126 -28.01 20.33 -1.61
C VAL A 126 -28.46 19.02 -2.27
N LYS A 127 -29.17 19.16 -3.40
CA LYS A 127 -29.42 18.07 -4.35
C LYS A 127 -28.06 17.53 -4.82
N ILE A 128 -27.82 16.25 -4.58
CA ILE A 128 -26.59 15.56 -4.98
C ILE A 128 -26.54 15.55 -6.52
N VAL A 129 -25.77 16.46 -7.11
CA VAL A 129 -25.34 16.36 -8.50
C VAL A 129 -24.10 15.48 -8.48
N VAL A 130 -24.27 14.19 -8.73
CA VAL A 130 -23.14 13.29 -8.93
C VAL A 130 -22.53 13.65 -10.28
N PRO A 131 -21.32 14.23 -10.35
CA PRO A 131 -20.63 14.32 -11.63
C PRO A 131 -20.30 12.89 -12.06
N PRO A 132 -20.34 12.56 -13.36
CA PRO A 132 -19.78 11.31 -13.84
C PRO A 132 -18.27 11.37 -13.59
N THR A 133 -17.83 10.77 -12.49
CA THR A 133 -16.41 10.57 -12.20
C THR A 133 -15.92 9.57 -13.23
N ASN A 134 -15.35 10.08 -14.32
CA ASN A 134 -14.43 9.31 -15.13
C ASN A 134 -13.33 8.84 -14.17
N LEU A 135 -13.32 7.53 -13.91
CA LEU A 135 -12.29 6.81 -13.18
C LEU A 135 -10.96 6.96 -13.92
N LEU A 136 -10.33 8.12 -13.77
CA LEU A 136 -8.91 8.28 -13.97
C LEU A 136 -8.26 7.62 -12.77
N ASP A 137 -7.72 6.42 -12.99
CA ASP A 137 -6.57 5.78 -12.35
C ASP A 137 -5.97 6.49 -11.11
N THR A 138 -6.79 6.67 -10.06
CA THR A 138 -6.37 7.17 -8.74
C THR A 138 -6.06 6.03 -7.79
N ASP A 139 -5.59 4.89 -8.31
CA ASP A 139 -4.81 3.97 -7.48
C ASP A 139 -3.49 4.70 -7.14
N LEU A 140 -3.57 5.62 -6.18
CA LEU A 140 -2.44 5.98 -5.33
C LEU A 140 -2.09 4.68 -4.62
N LEU A 141 -1.17 3.97 -5.25
CA LEU A 141 -0.53 2.76 -4.75
C LEU A 141 0.25 3.16 -3.52
N GLU A 142 -0.44 3.24 -2.38
CA GLU A 142 0.22 3.32 -1.09
C GLU A 142 1.05 2.05 -0.95
N ASP A 143 2.36 2.27 -0.93
CA ASP A 143 3.29 1.29 -0.43
C ASP A 143 2.88 1.02 1.01
N GLU A 144 2.28 -0.15 1.27
CA GLU A 144 2.25 -0.73 2.61
C GLU A 144 3.63 -0.48 3.20
N SER A 145 3.67 0.22 4.34
CA SER A 145 4.91 0.54 5.04
C SER A 145 5.79 -0.70 5.05
N ILE A 146 7.03 -0.57 4.56
CA ILE A 146 8.05 -1.61 4.66
C ILE A 146 8.35 -1.78 6.16
N GLU A 147 7.49 -2.50 6.88
CA GLU A 147 7.56 -2.71 8.34
C GLU A 147 8.45 -3.90 8.70
N THR A 148 9.35 -4.29 7.82
CA THR A 148 10.33 -5.32 8.12
C THR A 148 11.72 -4.79 7.81
N CYS A 149 12.32 -4.09 8.77
CA CYS A 149 13.78 -4.21 8.92
C CYS A 149 14.06 -5.73 8.97
N PRO A 150 14.90 -6.27 8.08
CA PRO A 150 15.17 -7.71 8.11
C PRO A 150 15.70 -8.07 9.50
N ALA A 151 14.96 -8.93 10.19
CA ALA A 151 15.12 -9.15 11.62
C ALA A 151 16.49 -9.69 12.01
N THR A 152 17.29 -10.17 11.05
CA THR A 152 18.71 -10.52 11.19
C THR A 152 19.26 -10.88 9.80
N VAL A 153 20.57 -10.70 9.58
CA VAL A 153 21.26 -11.23 8.40
C VAL A 153 21.20 -12.76 8.47
N SER A 154 20.33 -13.38 7.68
CA SER A 154 20.16 -14.83 7.64
C SER A 154 21.22 -15.50 6.76
N GLN A 155 21.77 -16.63 7.19
CA GLN A 155 22.65 -17.45 6.37
C GLN A 155 21.93 -17.96 5.11
N SER A 156 22.63 -17.94 3.98
CA SER A 156 22.10 -18.44 2.71
C SER A 156 22.20 -19.95 2.61
N ARG A 157 21.29 -20.53 1.83
CA ARG A 157 21.21 -21.96 1.51
C ARG A 157 21.14 -22.14 0.00
N ASP A 158 21.58 -23.29 -0.48
CA ASP A 158 21.41 -23.66 -1.89
C ASP A 158 19.92 -23.65 -2.24
N TRP A 159 19.60 -23.19 -3.43
CA TRP A 159 18.22 -23.05 -3.87
C TRP A 159 17.52 -24.41 -3.97
N ASP A 160 16.62 -24.74 -3.06
CA ASP A 160 15.90 -26.02 -3.03
C ASP A 160 14.45 -25.83 -2.59
N ARG A 161 13.92 -24.61 -2.79
CA ARG A 161 12.58 -24.23 -2.37
C ARG A 161 11.55 -25.22 -2.90
N ARG A 162 10.62 -25.58 -2.01
CA ARG A 162 9.47 -26.41 -2.39
C ARG A 162 8.39 -25.50 -2.97
N PRO A 163 7.63 -25.98 -3.97
CA PRO A 163 6.49 -25.23 -4.47
C PRO A 163 5.51 -24.95 -3.31
N PRO A 164 4.86 -23.78 -3.28
CA PRO A 164 3.90 -23.46 -2.24
C PRO A 164 2.81 -24.54 -2.20
N SER A 165 2.63 -25.18 -1.04
CA SER A 165 1.57 -26.16 -0.85
C SER A 165 0.22 -25.44 -0.82
N GLY A 166 -0.68 -25.74 -1.78
CA GLY A 166 -2.04 -25.20 -1.79
C GLY A 166 -2.72 -25.46 -0.45
N ALA A 167 -3.23 -24.41 0.19
CA ALA A 167 -3.84 -24.53 1.50
C ALA A 167 -5.18 -25.28 1.41
N SER A 168 -5.40 -26.17 2.39
CA SER A 168 -6.61 -26.96 2.57
C SER A 168 -7.88 -26.09 2.60
N SER A 169 -8.92 -26.56 1.92
CA SER A 169 -10.25 -25.98 1.80
C SER A 169 -10.89 -25.62 3.16
N ALA A 170 -11.11 -24.33 3.41
CA ALA A 170 -12.05 -23.85 4.43
C ALA A 170 -12.66 -22.47 4.10
N LYS A 171 -13.92 -22.53 3.66
CA LYS A 171 -15.04 -21.56 3.76
C LYS A 171 -14.83 -20.06 3.42
N GLY A 172 -15.53 -19.64 2.34
CA GLY A 172 -15.97 -18.26 2.10
C GLY A 172 -15.72 -17.78 0.67
N ALA A 173 -16.77 -17.41 -0.08
CA ALA A 173 -16.68 -17.09 -1.51
C ALA A 173 -15.80 -15.86 -1.85
N THR A 174 -15.77 -14.83 -1.00
CA THR A 174 -14.93 -13.62 -1.19
C THR A 174 -13.50 -13.84 -0.69
N PHE A 175 -13.33 -14.63 0.38
CA PHE A 175 -12.02 -15.10 0.84
C PHE A 175 -11.31 -15.93 -0.24
N ASN A 176 -12.10 -16.68 -1.03
CA ASN A 176 -11.61 -17.49 -2.15
C ASN A 176 -10.95 -16.65 -3.25
N LEU A 177 -11.48 -15.48 -3.65
CA LEU A 177 -10.88 -14.69 -4.74
C LEU A 177 -9.51 -14.11 -4.36
N ASN A 178 -9.38 -13.55 -3.15
CA ASN A 178 -8.10 -13.04 -2.66
C ASN A 178 -7.10 -14.19 -2.40
N MET A 179 -7.57 -15.34 -1.91
CA MET A 179 -6.71 -16.54 -1.81
C MET A 179 -6.26 -17.03 -3.18
N ILE A 180 -7.14 -17.12 -4.18
CA ILE A 180 -6.79 -17.55 -5.54
C ILE A 180 -5.78 -16.57 -6.19
N ALA A 181 -6.00 -15.26 -6.05
CA ALA A 181 -5.07 -14.25 -6.57
C ALA A 181 -3.70 -14.36 -5.88
N ARG A 182 -3.69 -14.55 -4.56
CA ARG A 182 -2.46 -14.73 -3.77
C ARG A 182 -1.75 -16.04 -4.07
N GLU A 183 -2.49 -17.13 -4.23
CA GLU A 183 -1.95 -18.43 -4.64
C GLU A 183 -1.34 -18.35 -6.04
N ARG A 184 -2.01 -17.66 -6.97
CA ARG A 184 -1.49 -17.41 -8.31
C ARG A 184 -0.21 -16.56 -8.27
N ALA A 185 -0.19 -15.48 -7.48
CA ALA A 185 1.00 -14.64 -7.33
C ALA A 185 2.18 -15.41 -6.71
N ASN A 186 1.93 -16.17 -5.62
CA ASN A 186 2.94 -17.01 -4.98
C ASN A 186 3.48 -18.08 -5.91
N LYS A 187 2.59 -18.71 -6.71
CA LYS A 187 2.99 -19.70 -7.69
C LYS A 187 3.81 -19.07 -8.81
N SER A 188 3.37 -17.94 -9.37
CA SER A 188 4.10 -17.24 -10.43
C SER A 188 5.49 -16.80 -9.96
N HIS A 189 5.58 -16.22 -8.76
CA HIS A 189 6.86 -15.87 -8.14
C HIS A 189 7.78 -17.10 -7.96
N TYR A 190 7.26 -18.21 -7.43
CA TYR A 190 8.02 -19.46 -7.31
C TYR A 190 8.49 -20.01 -8.68
N ASP A 191 7.62 -19.98 -9.69
CA ASP A 191 7.93 -20.50 -11.03
C ASP A 191 9.04 -19.65 -11.70
N LEU A 192 9.01 -18.32 -11.52
CA LEU A 192 10.07 -17.41 -11.98
C LEU A 192 11.40 -17.65 -11.26
N GLU A 193 11.35 -17.75 -9.93
CA GLU A 193 12.52 -18.04 -9.09
C GLU A 193 13.17 -19.36 -9.49
N LYS A 194 12.35 -20.40 -9.68
CA LYS A 194 12.79 -21.70 -10.16
C LYS A 194 13.41 -21.63 -11.55
N ALA A 195 12.77 -20.94 -12.49
CA ALA A 195 13.25 -20.83 -13.86
C ALA A 195 14.64 -20.18 -13.90
N LEU A 196 14.84 -19.09 -13.15
CA LEU A 196 16.14 -18.44 -13.06
C LEU A 196 17.18 -19.32 -12.35
N ALA A 197 16.82 -19.98 -11.24
CA ALA A 197 17.71 -20.90 -10.55
C ALA A 197 18.20 -22.03 -11.47
N ASP A 198 17.31 -22.59 -12.29
CA ASP A 198 17.64 -23.63 -13.26
C ASP A 198 18.56 -23.11 -14.38
N LEU A 199 18.39 -21.86 -14.84
CA LEU A 199 19.31 -21.22 -15.79
C LEU A 199 20.71 -21.02 -15.19
N VAL A 200 20.78 -20.52 -13.95
CA VAL A 200 22.03 -20.33 -13.21
C VAL A 200 22.75 -21.66 -13.01
N ARG A 201 22.04 -22.75 -12.75
CA ARG A 201 22.63 -24.10 -12.66
C ARG A 201 23.19 -24.61 -13.98
N LYS A 202 22.48 -24.38 -15.10
CA LYS A 202 22.89 -24.86 -16.43
C LYS A 202 24.27 -24.32 -16.84
N ILE A 203 24.62 -23.13 -16.38
CA ILE A 203 25.94 -22.53 -16.62
C ILE A 203 26.99 -22.89 -15.55
N GLY A 204 26.67 -23.82 -14.64
CA GLY A 204 27.57 -24.32 -13.60
C GLY A 204 27.66 -23.46 -12.34
N CYS A 205 26.78 -22.47 -12.17
CA CYS A 205 26.73 -21.64 -10.96
C CYS A 205 25.80 -22.26 -9.90
N ALA A 206 25.99 -21.87 -8.64
CA ALA A 206 25.20 -22.36 -7.50
C ALA A 206 24.23 -21.27 -7.01
N PRO A 207 22.94 -21.30 -7.41
CA PRO A 207 21.96 -20.34 -6.90
C PRO A 207 21.70 -20.60 -5.42
N LYS A 208 21.66 -19.52 -4.64
CA LYS A 208 21.40 -19.51 -3.20
C LYS A 208 20.26 -18.55 -2.88
N TYR A 209 19.59 -18.77 -1.76
CA TYR A 209 18.53 -17.89 -1.25
C TYR A 209 18.60 -17.78 0.27
N ASN A 210 17.85 -16.84 0.84
CA ASN A 210 17.56 -16.84 2.26
C ASN A 210 16.13 -16.31 2.53
N GLN A 211 15.85 -15.84 3.74
CA GLN A 211 14.52 -15.35 4.10
C GLN A 211 14.17 -14.02 3.41
N ASN A 212 15.17 -13.21 3.05
CA ASN A 212 14.97 -11.85 2.55
C ASN A 212 15.39 -11.73 1.08
N ILE A 213 16.45 -12.43 0.66
CA ILE A 213 16.95 -12.46 -0.71
C ILE A 213 16.29 -13.63 -1.43
N ASP A 214 15.57 -13.33 -2.51
CA ASP A 214 14.96 -14.33 -3.40
C ASP A 214 16.03 -15.22 -4.02
N LEU A 215 17.03 -14.63 -4.67
CA LEU A 215 18.11 -15.39 -5.27
C LEU A 215 19.41 -14.58 -5.31
N HIS A 216 20.53 -15.24 -5.06
CA HIS A 216 21.86 -14.71 -5.37
C HIS A 216 22.81 -15.82 -5.78
N PHE A 217 23.85 -15.48 -6.53
CA PHE A 217 24.87 -16.43 -6.99
C PHE A 217 26.15 -15.70 -7.37
N GLU A 218 27.24 -16.45 -7.50
CA GLU A 218 28.50 -15.96 -8.03
C GLU A 218 28.69 -16.44 -9.46
N VAL A 219 29.15 -15.55 -10.34
CA VAL A 219 29.51 -15.87 -11.72
C VAL A 219 30.79 -15.14 -12.10
N GLU A 220 31.81 -15.88 -12.53
CA GLU A 220 33.13 -15.33 -12.93
C GLU A 220 33.75 -14.35 -11.90
N GLY A 221 33.52 -14.59 -10.60
CA GLY A 221 34.05 -13.75 -9.50
C GLY A 221 33.20 -12.51 -9.18
N HIS A 222 32.00 -12.40 -9.73
CA HIS A 222 31.03 -11.37 -9.40
C HIS A 222 29.81 -11.95 -8.68
N SER A 223 29.44 -11.33 -7.56
CA SER A 223 28.17 -11.60 -6.89
C SER A 223 27.01 -10.99 -7.69
N VAL A 224 25.93 -11.74 -7.87
CA VAL A 224 24.69 -11.29 -8.50
C VAL A 224 23.57 -11.41 -7.48
N LEU A 225 22.95 -10.28 -7.15
CA LEU A 225 21.82 -10.18 -6.25
C LEU A 225 20.53 -10.01 -7.06
N VAL A 226 19.55 -10.87 -6.81
CA VAL A 226 18.30 -10.89 -7.58
C VAL A 226 17.08 -10.74 -6.67
N GLU A 227 16.19 -9.84 -7.06
CA GLU A 227 14.85 -9.68 -6.51
C GLU A 227 13.83 -10.01 -7.61
N ILE A 228 12.79 -10.76 -7.27
CA ILE A 228 11.80 -11.27 -8.24
C ILE A 228 10.40 -10.77 -7.87
N LYS A 229 9.72 -10.12 -8.81
CA LYS A 229 8.36 -9.60 -8.60
C LYS A 229 7.36 -10.19 -9.57
N SER A 230 6.33 -10.84 -9.02
CA SER A 230 5.10 -11.12 -9.77
C SER A 230 4.33 -9.82 -9.99
N CYS A 231 3.93 -9.55 -11.22
CA CYS A 231 3.26 -8.31 -11.57
C CYS A 231 2.27 -8.47 -12.73
N THR A 232 1.36 -7.51 -12.80
CA THR A 232 0.44 -7.24 -13.91
C THR A 232 0.62 -5.79 -14.32
N ASP A 233 0.09 -5.39 -15.47
CA ASP A 233 0.15 -4.00 -15.93
C ASP A 233 -0.31 -2.99 -14.88
N ARG A 234 -1.34 -3.35 -14.08
CA ARG A 234 -1.91 -2.50 -13.04
C ARG A 234 -0.98 -2.23 -11.86
N ASN A 235 -0.15 -3.20 -11.48
CA ASN A 235 0.71 -3.09 -10.29
C ASN A 235 2.21 -3.05 -10.62
N PHE A 236 2.59 -3.04 -11.90
CA PHE A 236 3.97 -3.02 -12.37
C PHE A 236 4.78 -1.90 -11.70
N HIS A 237 4.24 -0.68 -11.70
CA HIS A 237 4.92 0.50 -11.16
C HIS A 237 5.30 0.34 -9.68
N THR A 238 4.36 -0.12 -8.85
CA THR A 238 4.58 -0.33 -7.42
C THR A 238 5.56 -1.45 -7.17
N GLN A 239 5.39 -2.58 -7.87
CA GLN A 239 6.29 -3.71 -7.72
C GLN A 239 7.73 -3.37 -8.12
N ALA A 240 7.90 -2.61 -9.21
CA ALA A 240 9.21 -2.14 -9.64
C ALA A 240 9.88 -1.24 -8.60
N ARG A 241 9.16 -0.24 -8.06
CA ARG A 241 9.68 0.66 -7.02
C ARG A 241 10.05 -0.08 -5.72
N ARG A 242 9.22 -1.02 -5.29
CA ARG A 242 9.50 -1.88 -4.14
C ARG A 242 10.75 -2.73 -4.39
N GLY A 243 10.84 -3.39 -5.54
CA GLY A 243 11.99 -4.21 -5.92
C GLY A 243 13.30 -3.42 -5.99
N ILE A 244 13.28 -2.21 -6.57
CA ILE A 244 14.42 -1.29 -6.58
C ILE A 244 14.87 -0.97 -5.16
N SER A 245 13.92 -0.59 -4.29
CA SER A 245 14.22 -0.20 -2.92
C SER A 245 14.79 -1.37 -2.11
N GLN A 246 14.23 -2.57 -2.28
CA GLN A 246 14.70 -3.78 -1.61
C GLN A 246 16.11 -4.18 -2.04
N LEU A 247 16.43 -4.12 -3.34
CA LEU A 247 17.78 -4.42 -3.82
C LEU A 247 18.83 -3.47 -3.23
N LEU A 248 18.52 -2.18 -3.18
CA LEU A 248 19.41 -1.18 -2.56
C LEU A 248 19.57 -1.41 -1.05
N GLU A 249 18.50 -1.79 -0.36
CA GLU A 249 18.56 -2.15 1.06
C GLU A 249 19.39 -3.42 1.29
N TYR A 250 19.16 -4.47 0.51
CA TYR A 250 19.87 -5.74 0.62
C TYR A 250 21.35 -5.58 0.31
N ARG A 251 21.71 -4.80 -0.71
CA ARG A 251 23.10 -4.41 -0.98
C ARG A 251 23.79 -3.87 0.27
N PHE A 252 23.11 -3.00 1.02
CA PHE A 252 23.67 -2.40 2.23
C PHE A 252 23.77 -3.42 3.38
N LEU A 253 22.71 -4.19 3.62
CA LEU A 253 22.60 -5.09 4.77
C LEU A 253 23.38 -6.39 4.61
N TYR A 254 23.58 -6.85 3.37
CA TYR A 254 24.28 -8.08 3.01
C TYR A 254 25.64 -7.83 2.37
N ARG A 255 26.23 -6.65 2.57
CA ARG A 255 27.56 -6.31 2.03
C ARG A 255 28.67 -7.29 2.40
N ASP A 256 28.54 -8.01 3.53
CA ASP A 256 29.53 -9.00 3.98
C ASP A 256 29.30 -10.38 3.32
N LEU A 257 28.12 -10.59 2.72
CA LEU A 257 27.76 -11.77 1.94
C LEU A 257 28.08 -11.59 0.44
N LEU A 258 28.09 -10.34 -0.04
CA LEU A 258 28.24 -9.99 -1.45
C LEU A 258 29.63 -9.39 -1.72
N ASP A 259 30.23 -9.75 -2.84
CA ASP A 259 31.49 -9.14 -3.26
C ASP A 259 31.30 -7.67 -3.67
N PRO A 260 32.32 -6.81 -3.46
CA PRO A 260 32.30 -5.44 -3.97
C PRO A 260 32.14 -5.42 -5.50
N GLY A 261 31.16 -4.66 -6.00
CA GLY A 261 30.89 -4.59 -7.44
C GLY A 261 29.91 -5.65 -7.93
N GLU A 262 29.03 -6.07 -7.01
CA GLU A 262 27.88 -6.92 -7.26
C GLU A 262 26.94 -6.33 -8.31
N TRP A 263 26.31 -7.22 -9.07
CA TRP A 263 25.26 -6.84 -10.02
C TRP A 263 23.90 -7.06 -9.37
N MET A 264 23.06 -6.03 -9.42
CA MET A 264 21.68 -6.11 -8.95
C MET A 264 20.74 -6.34 -10.14
N LEU A 265 19.91 -7.37 -10.05
CA LEU A 265 18.93 -7.74 -11.06
C LEU A 265 17.53 -7.71 -10.44
N LEU A 266 16.64 -6.90 -11.01
CA LEU A 266 15.22 -6.93 -10.71
C LEU A 266 14.51 -7.69 -11.83
N LEU A 267 14.01 -8.88 -11.54
CA LEU A 267 13.28 -9.71 -12.49
C LEU A 267 11.77 -9.55 -12.28
N MET A 268 11.09 -8.99 -13.29
CA MET A 268 9.64 -8.80 -13.31
C MET A 268 8.96 -9.93 -14.10
N GLU A 269 7.74 -10.31 -13.70
CA GLU A 269 6.93 -11.30 -14.43
C GLU A 269 6.56 -10.86 -15.85
N ALA A 270 6.32 -9.57 -16.03
CA ALA A 270 5.86 -8.99 -17.29
C ALA A 270 6.75 -7.81 -17.72
N ALA A 271 6.69 -7.47 -19.01
CA ALA A 271 7.36 -6.29 -19.55
C ALA A 271 6.79 -5.00 -18.94
N PRO A 272 7.56 -3.90 -18.93
CA PRO A 272 7.02 -2.59 -18.62
C PRO A 272 5.83 -2.27 -19.54
N PRO A 273 4.65 -1.89 -19.00
CA PRO A 273 3.54 -1.44 -19.82
C PRO A 273 3.84 -0.08 -20.44
N GLU A 274 3.06 0.29 -21.45
CA GLU A 274 3.21 1.56 -22.18
C GLU A 274 3.23 2.76 -21.21
N GLY A 275 4.21 3.64 -21.38
CA GLY A 275 4.40 4.83 -20.55
C GLY A 275 5.12 4.57 -19.21
N LYS A 276 5.55 3.34 -18.95
CA LYS A 276 6.35 2.95 -17.76
C LYS A 276 7.78 2.55 -18.09
N GLU A 277 8.24 2.76 -19.32
CA GLU A 277 9.59 2.43 -19.78
C GLU A 277 10.67 3.20 -19.00
N TRP A 278 10.33 4.41 -18.52
CA TRP A 278 11.21 5.22 -17.67
C TRP A 278 11.67 4.49 -16.40
N LEU A 279 10.93 3.48 -15.91
CA LEU A 279 11.35 2.68 -14.76
C LEU A 279 12.58 1.84 -15.06
N VAL A 280 12.79 1.45 -16.32
CA VAL A 280 14.00 0.74 -16.75
C VAL A 280 15.20 1.67 -16.68
N GLU A 281 15.05 2.90 -17.21
CA GLU A 281 16.08 3.93 -17.14
C GLU A 281 16.38 4.33 -15.68
N HIS A 282 15.34 4.44 -14.85
CA HIS A 282 15.49 4.75 -13.43
C HIS A 282 16.26 3.65 -12.70
N ALA A 283 15.88 2.38 -12.87
CA ALA A 283 16.60 1.25 -12.29
C ALA A 283 18.07 1.24 -12.75
N SER A 284 18.31 1.43 -14.04
CA SER A 284 19.66 1.49 -14.62
C SER A 284 20.48 2.63 -14.02
N SER A 285 19.89 3.81 -13.81
CA SER A 285 20.56 4.98 -13.22
C SER A 285 21.07 4.75 -11.79
N VAL A 286 20.50 3.77 -11.07
CA VAL A 286 20.92 3.37 -9.73
C VAL A 286 21.69 2.04 -9.70
N GLY A 287 22.12 1.55 -10.87
CA GLY A 287 22.93 0.34 -11.01
C GLY A 287 22.13 -0.96 -10.89
N ILE A 288 20.83 -0.94 -11.18
CA ILE A 288 19.96 -2.12 -11.19
C ILE A 288 19.57 -2.45 -12.63
N ILE A 289 19.75 -3.71 -13.01
CA ILE A 289 19.28 -4.24 -14.28
C ILE A 289 17.82 -4.65 -14.09
N LEU A 290 16.89 -3.97 -14.76
CA LEU A 290 15.49 -4.39 -14.80
C LEU A 290 15.29 -5.30 -16.01
N ALA A 291 14.86 -6.54 -15.75
CA ALA A 291 14.57 -7.54 -16.76
C ALA A 291 13.20 -8.17 -16.55
N TRP A 292 12.67 -8.83 -17.56
CA TRP A 292 11.38 -9.53 -17.48
C TRP A 292 11.38 -10.82 -18.31
N MET A 293 10.45 -11.72 -18.02
CA MET A 293 10.23 -12.89 -18.86
C MET A 293 9.40 -12.51 -20.09
N ASP A 294 9.91 -12.81 -21.27
CA ASP A 294 9.13 -12.69 -22.50
C ASP A 294 8.13 -13.84 -22.61
N ALA A 295 6.84 -13.50 -22.69
CA ALA A 295 5.76 -14.46 -22.68
C ALA A 295 5.75 -15.43 -23.89
N LYS A 296 6.46 -15.12 -24.97
CA LYS A 296 6.50 -15.94 -26.19
C LYS A 296 7.71 -16.88 -26.22
N SER A 297 8.85 -16.40 -25.75
CA SER A 297 10.13 -17.12 -25.84
C SER A 297 10.55 -17.77 -24.54
N GLU A 298 9.89 -17.44 -23.41
CA GLU A 298 10.28 -17.85 -22.06
C GLU A 298 11.74 -17.45 -21.73
N LYS A 299 12.23 -16.38 -22.37
CA LYS A 299 13.57 -15.83 -22.16
C LYS A 299 13.52 -14.60 -21.28
N VAL A 300 14.60 -14.37 -20.54
CA VAL A 300 14.79 -13.10 -19.82
C VAL A 300 15.22 -12.03 -20.81
N VAL A 301 14.49 -10.93 -20.85
CA VAL A 301 14.71 -9.78 -21.75
C VAL A 301 14.93 -8.53 -20.92
N THR A 302 15.82 -7.66 -21.39
CA THR A 302 16.05 -6.32 -20.86
C THR A 302 16.46 -5.39 -22.00
N THR A 303 16.16 -4.11 -21.86
CA THR A 303 16.61 -3.05 -22.78
C THR A 303 17.87 -2.34 -22.29
N THR A 304 18.35 -2.67 -21.09
CA THR A 304 19.59 -2.12 -20.55
C THR A 304 20.78 -2.95 -21.02
N GLU A 305 21.92 -2.32 -21.25
CA GLU A 305 23.16 -3.06 -21.47
C GLU A 305 23.49 -3.90 -20.23
N ILE A 306 23.79 -5.18 -20.44
CA ILE A 306 24.16 -6.12 -19.39
C ILE A 306 25.60 -6.60 -19.59
N PRO A 307 26.35 -6.83 -18.50
CA PRO A 307 27.69 -7.39 -18.58
C PRO A 307 27.68 -8.70 -19.38
N ALA A 308 28.67 -8.92 -20.25
CA ALA A 308 28.73 -10.10 -21.12
C ALA A 308 28.63 -11.43 -20.34
N THR A 309 29.22 -11.47 -19.15
CA THR A 309 29.11 -12.57 -18.20
C THR A 309 27.65 -12.86 -17.81
N LEU A 310 26.89 -11.82 -17.47
CA LEU A 310 25.48 -11.95 -17.11
C LEU A 310 24.61 -12.28 -18.32
N THR A 311 24.96 -11.79 -19.51
CA THR A 311 24.30 -12.16 -20.77
C THR A 311 24.30 -13.67 -20.98
N ARG A 312 25.42 -14.35 -20.68
CA ARG A 312 25.49 -15.81 -20.79
C ARG A 312 24.46 -16.47 -19.88
N VAL A 313 24.27 -15.96 -18.66
CA VAL A 313 23.26 -16.49 -17.73
C VAL A 313 21.85 -16.28 -18.28
N LEU A 314 21.52 -15.05 -18.68
CA LEU A 314 20.16 -14.66 -19.06
C LEU A 314 19.76 -15.14 -20.46
N SER A 315 20.73 -15.43 -21.34
CA SER A 315 20.52 -15.83 -22.74
C SER A 315 20.71 -17.34 -23.00
N SER A 316 20.96 -18.17 -21.98
CA SER A 316 21.23 -19.62 -22.11
C SER A 316 20.01 -20.49 -22.48
N VAL A 317 19.07 -19.97 -23.28
CA VAL A 317 17.93 -20.71 -23.84
C VAL A 317 17.95 -20.65 -25.36
#